data_AF-A0A966IUD5-F1
#
_entry.id   AF-A0A966IUD5-F1
#
_cell.length_a   1.000
_cell.length_b   1.000
_cell.length_c   1.000
_cell.angle_alpha   90.00
_cell.angle_beta   90.00
_cell.angle_gamma   90.00
#
_symmetry.space_group_name_H-M   'P 1'
#
loop_
_entity.id
_entity.type
_entity.pdbx_description
1 polymer ?
#
loop_
_entity_poly.entity_id
_entity_poly.type
_entity_poly.pdbx_seq_one_letter_code
_entity_poly.pdbx_strand_id
1 'polypeptide(L)' 'MTDLNNISKIKQILEVALLTSPNPLSLDDLQKLFSEKIERSTLRMLLDELKTEWQDRTMELVLVASGYRFKAREEYA' A
#
# COMPACT_ATOMS: atom_id res chain seq x y z
N MET A 1 24.79 -3.41 -0.15
CA MET A 1 23.90 -4.23 0.72
C MET A 1 22.93 -3.34 1.50
N THR A 2 22.40 -2.26 0.90
CA THR A 2 21.64 -1.23 1.63
C THR A 2 20.22 -1.02 1.06
N ASP A 3 19.96 -1.54 -0.14
CA ASP A 3 18.77 -1.18 -0.92
C ASP A 3 17.55 -2.08 -0.64
N LEU A 4 17.74 -3.38 -0.39
CA LEU A 4 16.65 -4.33 -0.12
C LEU A 4 15.96 -4.09 1.22
N ASN A 5 16.73 -3.75 2.27
CA ASN A 5 16.17 -3.37 3.57
C ASN A 5 15.34 -2.08 3.48
N ASN A 6 15.68 -1.18 2.55
CA ASN A 6 14.92 0.04 2.35
C ASN A 6 13.57 -0.24 1.67
N ILE A 7 13.55 -1.06 0.61
CA ILE A 7 12.31 -1.42 -0.10
C ILE A 7 11.32 -2.18 0.79
N SER A 8 11.79 -3.17 1.56
CA SER A 8 10.93 -3.91 2.49
C SER A 8 10.31 -2.98 3.55
N LYS A 9 11.11 -2.04 4.08
CA LYS A 9 10.63 -1.05 5.06
C LYS A 9 9.61 -0.07 4.46
N ILE A 10 9.81 0.37 3.22
CA ILE A 10 8.83 1.20 2.50
C ILE A 10 7.51 0.44 2.39
N LYS A 11 7.54 -0.83 1.98
CA LYS A 11 6.34 -1.65 1.85
C LYS A 11 5.59 -1.82 3.18
N GLN A 12 6.30 -2.07 4.28
CA GLN A 12 5.71 -2.14 5.62
C GLN A 12 5.05 -0.82 6.04
N ILE A 13 5.68 0.32 5.73
CA ILE A 13 5.09 1.64 6.01
C ILE A 13 3.81 1.86 5.20
N LEU A 14 3.81 1.51 3.91
CA LEU A 14 2.62 1.57 3.06
C LEU A 14 1.48 0.72 3.61
N GLU A 15 1.78 -0.52 3.99
CA GLU A 15 0.81 -1.46 4.57
C GLU A 15 0.17 -0.90 5.84
N VAL A 16 0.98 -0.44 6.80
CA VAL A 16 0.49 0.14 8.05
C VAL A 16 -0.37 1.37 7.79
N ALA A 17 0.07 2.27 6.90
CA ALA A 17 -0.70 3.47 6.56
C ALA A 17 -2.04 3.12 5.92
N LEU A 18 -2.08 2.16 4.99
CA LEU A 18 -3.30 1.73 4.32
C LEU A 18 -4.28 1.00 5.25
N LEU A 19 -3.78 0.24 6.22
CA LEU A 19 -4.61 -0.48 7.20
C LEU A 19 -5.21 0.46 8.27
N THR A 20 -4.48 1.50 8.64
CA THR A 20 -4.88 2.42 9.72
C THR A 20 -5.60 3.67 9.21
N SER A 21 -5.51 3.97 7.91
CA SER A 21 -6.18 5.13 7.33
C SER A 21 -7.69 4.92 7.23
N PRO A 22 -8.51 5.87 7.72
CA PRO A 22 -9.96 5.81 7.58
C PRO A 22 -10.44 6.10 6.14
N ASN A 23 -9.60 6.73 5.32
CA ASN A 23 -9.92 7.13 3.95
C ASN A 23 -8.94 6.49 2.94
N PRO A 24 -9.35 6.28 1.68
CA PRO A 24 -8.44 5.84 0.63
C PRO A 24 -7.26 6.80 0.47
N LEU A 25 -6.06 6.26 0.29
CA LEU A 25 -4.83 7.04 0.12
C LEU A 25 -4.46 7.11 -1.36
N SER A 26 -4.32 8.32 -1.89
CA SER A 26 -3.80 8.52 -3.24
C SER A 26 -2.29 8.24 -3.29
N LEU A 27 -1.72 8.09 -4.49
CA LEU A 27 -0.26 7.98 -4.63
C LEU A 27 0.47 9.20 -4.08
N ASP A 28 -0.14 10.39 -4.16
CA ASP A 28 0.41 11.62 -3.60
C ASP A 28 0.41 11.59 -2.07
N ASP A 29 -0.62 11.02 -1.44
CA ASP A 29 -0.67 10.86 0.01
C ASP A 29 0.37 9.84 0.50
N LEU A 30 0.51 8.73 -0.23
CA LEU A 30 1.53 7.71 0.06
C LEU A 30 2.95 8.26 -0.11
N GLN A 31 3.20 9.11 -1.11
CA GLN A 31 4.51 9.77 -1.28
C GLN A 31 4.86 10.66 -0.07
N LYS A 32 3.88 11.36 0.52
CA LYS A 32 4.11 12.25 1.68
C LYS A 32 4.51 11.52 2.96
N LEU A 33 4.34 10.19 3.02
CA LEU A 33 4.78 9.37 4.15
C LEU A 33 6.32 9.30 4.26
N PHE A 34 7.02 9.66 3.18
CA PHE A 34 8.47 9.53 3.07
C PHE A 34 9.12 10.91 2.91
N SER A 35 10.23 11.13 3.62
CA SER A 35 11.01 12.37 3.48
C SER A 35 11.74 12.45 2.14
N GLU A 36 12.10 11.30 1.57
CA GLU A 36 12.72 11.20 0.26
C GLU A 36 11.66 10.98 -0.82
N LYS A 37 11.89 11.57 -1.99
CA LYS A 37 10.95 11.45 -3.11
C LYS A 37 11.02 10.03 -3.69
N ILE A 38 10.02 9.21 -3.38
CA ILE A 38 9.85 7.89 -3.97
C ILE A 38 9.12 8.02 -5.31
N GLU A 39 9.66 7.38 -6.35
CA GLU A 39 9.04 7.35 -7.67
C GLU A 39 7.66 6.68 -7.64
N ARG A 40 6.72 7.23 -8.41
CA ARG A 40 5.34 6.70 -8.47
C ARG A 40 5.27 5.28 -9.03
N SER A 41 6.22 4.91 -9.89
CA SER A 41 6.34 3.54 -10.43
C SER A 41 6.72 2.55 -9.32
N THR A 42 7.68 2.91 -8.47
CA THR A 42 8.08 2.09 -7.31
C THR A 42 6.93 1.91 -6.34
N LEU A 43 6.18 2.98 -6.03
CA LEU A 43 5.00 2.85 -5.18
C LEU A 43 3.94 1.91 -5.77
N ARG A 44 3.65 2.03 -7.07
CA ARG A 44 2.71 1.11 -7.74
C ARG A 44 3.17 -0.34 -7.67
N MET A 45 4.45 -0.60 -7.95
CA MET A 45 5.03 -1.94 -7.86
C MET A 45 4.84 -2.53 -6.45
N LEU A 46 5.13 -1.77 -5.39
CA LEU A 46 4.97 -2.24 -4.01
C LEU A 46 3.50 -2.43 -3.61
N LEU A 47 2.60 -1.61 -4.13
CA LEU A 47 1.16 -1.78 -3.92
C LEU A 47 0.63 -3.03 -4.64
N ASP A 48 1.11 -3.34 -5.84
CA ASP A 48 0.76 -4.55 -6.57
C ASP A 48 1.29 -5.81 -5.87
N GLU A 49 2.50 -5.75 -5.32
CA GLU A 49 3.05 -6.79 -4.46
C GLU A 49 2.18 -6.99 -3.21
N LEU A 50 1.86 -5.90 -2.48
CA LEU A 50 0.98 -5.97 -1.31
C LEU A 50 -0.38 -6.56 -1.66
N LYS A 51 -0.97 -6.14 -2.79
CA LYS A 51 -2.24 -6.70 -3.26
C LYS A 51 -2.15 -8.21 -3.47
N THR A 52 -1.03 -8.69 -3.99
CA THR A 52 -0.77 -10.12 -4.21
C THR A 52 -0.58 -10.87 -2.89
N GLU A 53 0.20 -10.33 -1.97
CA GLU A 53 0.45 -10.93 -0.64
C GLU A 53 -0.82 -11.00 0.24
N TRP A 54 -1.78 -10.14 -0.02
CA TRP A 54 -3.08 -10.12 0.66
C TRP A 54 -4.16 -10.97 -0.04
N GLN A 55 -3.83 -11.68 -1.12
CA GLN A 55 -4.80 -12.55 -1.83
C GLN A 55 -5.39 -13.65 -0.94
N ASP A 56 -4.59 -14.21 -0.04
CA ASP A 56 -5.00 -15.32 0.83
C ASP A 56 -5.45 -14.88 2.24
N ARG A 57 -5.71 -13.58 2.43
CA ARG A 57 -6.12 -12.98 3.72
C ARG A 57 -7.57 -12.54 3.71
N THR A 58 -8.15 -12.20 4.86
CA THR A 58 -9.55 -11.78 4.99
C THR A 58 -9.87 -10.39 4.42
N MET A 59 -8.84 -9.58 4.15
CA MET A 59 -8.96 -8.27 3.54
C MET A 59 -8.23 -8.23 2.21
N GLU A 60 -8.62 -7.30 1.35
CA GLU A 60 -7.98 -7.06 0.06
C GLU A 60 -7.66 -5.58 -0.14
N LEU A 61 -6.55 -5.32 -0.83
CA LEU A 61 -6.14 -3.99 -1.27
C LEU A 61 -6.81 -3.67 -2.61
N VAL A 62 -7.65 -2.64 -2.64
CA VAL A 62 -8.37 -2.20 -3.85
C VAL A 62 -8.03 -0.76 -4.22
N LEU A 63 -8.08 -0.48 -5.52
CA LEU A 63 -8.01 0.86 -6.08
C LEU A 63 -9.41 1.37 -6.36
N VAL A 64 -9.80 2.46 -5.69
CA VAL A 64 -11.03 3.22 -5.95
C VAL A 64 -10.70 4.55 -6.61
N ALA A 65 -11.73 5.32 -7.01
CA ALA A 65 -11.55 6.61 -7.68
C ALA A 65 -10.66 7.59 -6.89
N SER A 66 -10.70 7.55 -5.56
CA SER A 66 -9.92 8.44 -4.68
C SER A 66 -8.57 7.87 -4.23
N GLY A 67 -8.23 6.61 -4.52
CA GLY A 67 -6.96 6.02 -4.12
C GLY A 67 -7.06 4.55 -3.69
N TYR A 68 -6.05 4.10 -2.95
CA TYR A 68 -5.91 2.73 -2.46
C TYR A 68 -6.48 2.60 -1.04
N ARG A 69 -7.20 1.51 -0.78
CA ARG A 69 -7.71 1.17 0.56
C ARG A 69 -7.73 -0.33 0.77
N PHE A 70 -7.62 -0.76 2.02
CA PHE A 70 -8.07 -2.09 2.40
C PHE A 70 -9.60 -2.11 2.58
N LYS A 71 -10.20 -3.23 2.19
CA LYS A 71 -11.59 -3.58 2.51
C LYS A 71 -11.67 -5.06 2.88
N ALA A 72 -12.69 -5.45 3.65
CA ALA A 72 -13.00 -6.88 3.81
C ALA A 72 -13.32 -7.47 2.44
N ARG A 73 -12.91 -8.72 2.21
CA ARG A 73 -13.36 -9.47 1.03
C ARG A 73 -14.88 -9.61 1.05
N GLU A 74 -15.50 -9.68 -0.12
CA GLU A 74 -16.96 -9.79 -0.24
C GLU A 74 -17.54 -10.97 0.53
N GLU A 75 -16.78 -12.06 0.67
CA GLU A 75 -17.17 -13.23 1.47
C GLU A 75 -17.27 -12.98 2.98
N TYR A 76 -16.71 -11.87 3.47
CA TYR A 76 -16.72 -11.45 4.89
C TYR A 76 -17.41 -10.09 5.12
N ALA A 77 -18.00 -9.49 4.07
CA ALA A 77 -18.55 -8.13 4.10
C ALA A 77 -19.97 -8.04 4.65
#